data_AF-Q3KBA2-F1
#
_entry.id   AF-Q3KBA2-F1
#
_cell.length_a   1.000
_cell.length_b   1.000
_cell.length_c   1.000
_cell.angle_alpha   90.00
_cell.angle_beta   90.00
_cell.angle_gamma   90.00
#
_symmetry.space_group_name_H-M   'P 1'
#
loop_
_entity.id
_entity.type
_entity.pdbx_description
1 polymer ?
#
loop_
_entity_poly.entity_id
_entity_poly.type
_entity_poly.pdbx_seq_one_letter_code
_entity_poly.pdbx_strand_id
1 'polypeptide(L)'
;MTADNFPQYLEASEGKVLSPLELDALFEPDGKLFERIEQHYLSGEALSVDEFKLANIFVSRLPKFYVNFDRKIYMHMDYGRCHEESVYPGWIAQCVDFSFLIPDRERYWVKDGSDYWKLRFL
;
A
#
# COMPACT_ATOMS: atom_id res chain seq x y z
N MET A 1 -0.82 -17.56 11.45
CA MET A 1 -2.14 -17.06 11.01
C MET A 1 -2.55 -17.85 9.77
N THR A 2 -3.81 -18.27 9.67
CA THR A 2 -4.40 -19.09 8.60
C THR A 2 -5.69 -18.44 8.10
N ALA A 3 -6.25 -18.90 6.98
CA ALA A 3 -7.52 -18.39 6.47
C ALA A 3 -8.63 -18.46 7.53
N ASP A 4 -8.67 -19.55 8.30
CA ASP A 4 -9.72 -19.82 9.29
C ASP A 4 -9.67 -18.90 10.52
N ASN A 5 -8.47 -18.44 10.91
CA ASN A 5 -8.30 -17.57 12.09
C ASN A 5 -8.10 -16.09 11.73
N PHE A 6 -7.93 -15.75 10.46
CA PHE A 6 -7.82 -14.35 10.03
C PHE A 6 -9.06 -13.50 10.39
N PRO A 7 -10.31 -13.99 10.27
CA PRO A 7 -11.49 -13.22 10.70
C PRO A 7 -11.45 -12.83 12.18
N GLN A 8 -10.92 -13.69 13.05
CA GLN A 8 -10.79 -13.41 14.49
C GLN A 8 -9.81 -12.25 14.75
N TYR A 9 -8.82 -12.07 13.86
CA TYR A 9 -7.89 -10.94 13.93
C TYR A 9 -8.56 -9.63 13.52
N LEU A 10 -9.50 -9.65 12.57
CA LEU A 10 -10.28 -8.47 12.19
C LEU A 10 -11.22 -8.00 13.30
N GLU A 11 -11.69 -8.93 14.14
CA GLU A 11 -12.53 -8.66 15.30
C GLU A 11 -11.72 -8.20 16.53
N ALA A 12 -10.39 -8.36 16.51
CA ALA A 12 -9.53 -7.89 17.59
C ALA A 12 -9.39 -6.36 17.55
N SER A 13 -9.31 -5.73 18.74
CA SER A 13 -9.38 -4.27 18.93
C SER A 13 -8.26 -3.45 18.28
N GLU A 14 -7.25 -4.09 17.69
CA GLU A 14 -6.08 -3.43 17.11
C GLU A 14 -6.26 -3.11 15.61
N GLY A 15 -7.24 -3.72 14.95
CA GLY A 15 -7.55 -3.50 13.54
C GLY A 15 -8.73 -2.56 13.34
N LYS A 16 -8.67 -1.73 12.28
CA LYS A 16 -9.83 -0.98 11.80
C LYS A 16 -10.18 -1.42 10.37
N VAL A 17 -11.39 -1.94 10.19
CA VAL A 17 -11.95 -2.18 8.86
C VAL A 17 -12.48 -0.85 8.32
N LEU A 18 -12.02 -0.45 7.14
CA LEU A 18 -12.43 0.77 6.49
C LEU A 18 -13.47 0.48 5.40
N SER A 19 -14.52 1.29 5.36
CA SER A 19 -15.46 1.32 4.25
C SER A 19 -14.83 1.94 2.99
N PRO A 20 -15.41 1.72 1.79
CA PRO A 20 -14.93 2.36 0.56
C PRO A 20 -14.86 3.89 0.65
N LEU A 21 -15.80 4.52 1.35
CA LEU A 21 -15.80 5.97 1.58
C LEU A 21 -14.65 6.41 2.48
N GLU A 22 -14.32 5.63 3.51
CA GLU A 22 -13.18 5.92 4.37
C GLU A 22 -11.85 5.70 3.67
N LEU A 23 -11.77 4.69 2.79
CA LEU A 23 -10.60 4.45 1.94
C LEU A 23 -10.40 5.60 0.94
N ASP A 24 -11.47 6.10 0.33
CA ASP A 24 -11.38 7.25 -0.58
C ASP A 24 -10.89 8.53 0.13
N ALA A 25 -11.24 8.70 1.41
CA ALA A 25 -10.79 9.80 2.24
C ALA A 25 -9.31 9.71 2.66
N LEU A 26 -8.61 8.60 2.34
CA LEU A 26 -7.19 8.43 2.61
C LEU A 26 -6.28 9.22 1.66
N PHE A 27 -6.80 9.76 0.57
CA PHE A 27 -6.00 10.50 -0.41
C PHE A 27 -6.62 11.85 -0.73
N GLU A 28 -5.78 12.77 -1.19
CA GLU A 28 -6.20 14.11 -1.58
C GLU A 28 -7.29 14.07 -2.66
N PRO A 29 -8.35 14.89 -2.54
CA PRO A 29 -9.40 14.94 -3.55
C PRO A 29 -9.01 15.75 -4.79
N ASP A 30 -8.04 16.66 -4.70
CA ASP A 30 -7.71 17.60 -5.77
C ASP A 30 -6.39 17.27 -6.50
N GLY A 31 -5.68 16.21 -6.11
CA GLY A 31 -4.50 15.71 -6.81
C GLY A 31 -3.29 16.65 -6.82
N LYS A 32 -3.32 17.78 -6.10
CA LYS A 32 -2.27 18.81 -6.16
C LYS A 32 -0.91 18.28 -5.75
N LEU A 33 -0.85 17.49 -4.67
CA LEU A 33 0.41 16.89 -4.27
C LEU A 33 0.93 15.90 -5.31
N PHE A 34 0.02 15.17 -5.96
CA PHE A 34 0.38 14.22 -7.01
C PHE A 34 1.04 14.95 -8.20
N GLU A 35 0.42 16.02 -8.70
CA GLU A 35 0.99 16.86 -9.77
C GLU A 35 2.34 17.46 -9.37
N ARG A 36 2.45 17.93 -8.12
CA ARG A 36 3.70 18.49 -7.60
C ARG A 36 4.83 17.45 -7.60
N ILE A 37 4.52 16.22 -7.22
CA ILE A 37 5.48 15.12 -7.19
C ILE A 37 5.86 14.67 -8.60
N GLU A 38 4.92 14.68 -9.55
CA GLU A 38 5.26 14.46 -10.96
C GLU A 38 6.24 15.52 -11.47
N GLN A 39 6.02 16.79 -11.14
CA GLN A 39 6.97 17.87 -11.48
C GLN A 39 8.34 17.68 -10.82
N HIS A 40 8.38 17.22 -9.56
CA HIS A 40 9.64 16.86 -8.89
C HIS A 40 10.40 15.79 -9.68
N TYR A 41 9.75 14.70 -10.09
CA TYR A 41 10.39 13.64 -10.87
C TYR A 41 10.83 14.09 -12.27
N LEU A 42 10.08 15.00 -12.91
CA LEU A 42 10.39 15.49 -14.25
C LEU A 42 11.51 16.54 -14.28
N SER A 43 11.51 17.44 -13.32
CA SER A 43 12.40 18.62 -13.31
C SER A 43 13.56 18.54 -12.32
N GLY A 44 13.47 17.64 -11.33
CA GLY A 44 14.39 17.59 -10.19
C GLY A 44 14.16 18.71 -9.17
N GLU A 45 13.11 19.52 -9.31
CA GLU A 45 12.78 20.59 -8.37
C GLU A 45 12.43 20.02 -6.99
N ALA A 46 13.08 20.51 -5.93
CA ALA A 46 12.87 19.98 -4.59
C ALA A 46 11.44 20.21 -4.08
N LEU A 47 10.90 19.18 -3.40
CA LEU A 47 9.68 19.31 -2.62
C LEU A 47 9.96 20.08 -1.33
N SER A 48 8.98 20.86 -0.91
CA SER A 48 8.97 21.46 0.42
C SER A 48 8.86 20.39 1.51
N VAL A 49 9.24 20.76 2.73
CA VAL A 49 9.18 19.87 3.90
C VAL A 49 7.74 19.37 4.14
N ASP A 50 6.73 20.21 3.92
CA ASP A 50 5.34 19.83 4.17
C ASP A 50 4.78 18.92 3.07
N GLU A 51 5.15 19.15 1.81
CA GLU A 51 4.85 18.24 0.69
C GLU A 51 5.47 16.86 0.93
N PHE A 52 6.73 16.81 1.37
CA PHE A 52 7.42 15.55 1.67
C PHE A 52 6.76 14.81 2.84
N LYS A 53 6.36 15.52 3.90
CA LYS A 53 5.63 14.90 5.03
C LYS A 53 4.29 14.32 4.57
N LEU A 54 3.55 15.06 3.75
CA LEU A 54 2.24 14.62 3.28
C LEU A 54 2.35 13.42 2.34
N ALA A 55 3.37 13.42 1.46
CA ALA A 55 3.68 12.27 0.61
C ALA A 55 3.96 11.02 1.45
N ASN A 56 4.76 11.14 2.52
CA ASN A 56 5.03 10.04 3.44
C ASN A 56 3.77 9.53 4.15
N ILE A 57 2.83 10.42 4.51
CA ILE A 57 1.53 10.02 5.05
C ILE A 57 0.76 9.17 4.02
N PHE A 58 0.73 9.56 2.75
CA PHE A 58 0.07 8.77 1.70
C PHE A 58 0.77 7.43 1.46
N VAL A 59 2.10 7.41 1.40
CA VAL A 59 2.88 6.18 1.29
C VAL A 59 2.62 5.24 2.47
N SER A 60 2.47 5.77 3.68
CA SER A 60 2.14 4.96 4.87
C SER A 60 0.77 4.27 4.79
N ARG A 61 -0.14 4.81 3.97
CA ARG A 61 -1.50 4.29 3.76
C ARG A 61 -1.57 3.23 2.66
N LEU A 62 -0.53 3.08 1.85
CA LEU A 62 -0.46 2.05 0.82
C LEU A 62 -0.30 0.65 1.45
N PRO A 63 -0.83 -0.41 0.82
CA PRO A 63 -0.62 -1.76 1.32
C PRO A 63 0.86 -2.12 1.30
N LYS A 64 1.36 -2.64 2.42
CA LYS A 64 2.74 -3.14 2.57
C LYS A 64 2.86 -4.65 2.44
N PHE A 65 1.75 -5.36 2.61
CA PHE A 65 1.67 -6.81 2.58
C PHE A 65 0.52 -7.24 1.67
N TYR A 66 0.74 -8.32 0.93
CA TYR A 66 -0.28 -9.04 0.18
C TYR A 66 -0.27 -10.49 0.63
N VAL A 67 -1.41 -10.97 1.14
CA VAL A 67 -1.57 -12.33 1.63
C VAL A 67 -2.74 -12.98 0.92
N ASN A 68 -2.49 -14.12 0.28
CA ASN A 68 -3.52 -14.95 -0.33
C ASN A 68 -3.43 -16.35 0.27
N PHE A 69 -4.36 -16.70 1.16
CA PHE A 69 -4.34 -17.99 1.85
C PHE A 69 -4.65 -19.17 0.93
N ASP A 70 -5.56 -19.01 -0.04
CA ASP A 70 -5.97 -20.08 -0.96
C ASP A 70 -4.81 -20.51 -1.86
N ARG A 71 -4.08 -19.52 -2.39
CA ARG A 71 -2.95 -19.71 -3.30
C ARG A 71 -1.61 -19.82 -2.56
N LYS A 72 -1.62 -19.66 -1.23
CA LYS A 72 -0.42 -19.67 -0.37
C LYS A 72 0.64 -18.66 -0.83
N ILE A 73 0.21 -17.41 -1.06
CA ILE A 73 1.09 -16.31 -1.49
C ILE A 73 1.25 -15.32 -0.34
N TYR A 74 2.49 -14.93 -0.08
CA TYR A 74 2.84 -13.91 0.91
C TYR A 74 3.88 -12.94 0.30
N MET A 75 3.45 -11.75 -0.10
CA MET A 75 4.36 -10.73 -0.63
C MET A 75 4.42 -9.54 0.30
N HIS A 76 5.55 -8.87 0.37
CA HIS A 76 5.67 -7.59 1.07
C HIS A 76 6.61 -6.63 0.36
N MET A 77 6.49 -5.35 0.69
CA MET A 77 7.41 -4.30 0.25
C MET A 77 8.13 -3.63 1.43
N ASP A 78 8.10 -4.25 2.62
CA ASP A 78 8.85 -3.78 3.78
C ASP A 78 10.35 -4.11 3.62
N TYR A 79 11.04 -3.30 2.81
CA TYR A 79 12.45 -3.49 2.48
C TYR A 79 13.34 -3.44 3.74
N GLY A 80 14.33 -4.32 3.79
CA GLY A 80 15.25 -4.44 4.93
C GLY A 80 14.75 -5.34 6.06
N ARG A 81 13.59 -5.97 5.90
CA ARG A 81 13.08 -7.05 6.77
C ARG A 81 12.95 -8.34 5.98
N CYS A 82 13.18 -9.48 6.64
CA CYS A 82 13.05 -10.82 6.06
C CYS A 82 11.72 -11.47 6.46
N HIS A 83 10.58 -10.82 6.20
CA HIS A 83 9.26 -11.37 6.59
C HIS A 83 8.91 -12.64 5.79
N GLU A 84 9.43 -12.73 4.57
CA GLU A 84 9.29 -13.89 3.68
C GLU A 84 9.89 -15.18 4.25
N GLU A 85 10.85 -15.10 5.17
CA GLU A 85 11.46 -16.26 5.81
C GLU A 85 10.57 -16.90 6.88
N SER A 86 9.55 -16.18 7.34
CA SER A 86 8.67 -16.61 8.45
C SER A 86 7.41 -17.34 8.00
N VAL A 87 7.29 -17.67 6.71
CA VAL A 87 6.08 -18.31 6.15
C VAL A 87 6.08 -19.83 6.33
N TYR A 88 4.90 -20.43 6.30
CA TYR A 88 4.78 -21.88 6.36
C TYR A 88 5.37 -22.56 5.11
N PRO A 89 5.87 -23.80 5.23
CA PRO A 89 6.33 -24.57 4.07
C PRO A 89 5.29 -24.65 2.95
N GLY A 90 5.75 -24.48 1.70
CA GLY A 90 4.90 -24.53 0.51
C GLY A 90 4.19 -23.21 0.16
N TRP A 91 4.53 -22.12 0.83
CA TRP A 91 4.11 -20.77 0.45
C TRP A 91 5.11 -20.15 -0.54
N ILE A 92 4.59 -19.36 -1.48
CA ILE A 92 5.40 -18.47 -2.31
C ILE A 92 5.54 -17.16 -1.54
N ALA A 93 6.75 -16.84 -1.10
CA ALA A 93 7.01 -15.64 -0.33
C ALA A 93 8.21 -14.85 -0.81
N GLN A 94 8.03 -13.53 -1.02
CA GLN A 94 9.08 -12.63 -1.51
C GLN A 94 8.88 -11.18 -1.07
N CYS A 95 9.99 -10.46 -0.91
CA CYS A 95 10.03 -9.01 -0.80
C CYS A 95 10.08 -8.38 -2.21
N VAL A 96 8.92 -8.05 -2.78
CA VAL A 96 8.79 -7.53 -4.14
C VAL A 96 7.52 -6.71 -4.32
N ASP A 97 7.50 -5.82 -5.32
CA ASP A 97 6.27 -5.14 -5.74
C ASP A 97 5.19 -6.15 -6.12
N PHE A 98 4.07 -6.13 -5.40
CA PHE A 98 2.95 -7.05 -5.62
C PHE A 98 1.72 -6.37 -6.24
N SER A 99 1.81 -5.10 -6.67
CA SER A 99 0.67 -4.36 -7.23
C SER A 99 -0.03 -5.07 -8.38
N PHE A 100 0.72 -5.81 -9.20
CA PHE A 100 0.20 -6.60 -10.32
C PHE A 100 -0.68 -7.78 -9.87
N LEU A 101 -0.63 -8.19 -8.60
CA LEU A 101 -1.51 -9.22 -8.03
C LEU A 101 -2.85 -8.65 -7.56
N ILE A 102 -2.98 -7.33 -7.47
CA ILE A 102 -4.18 -6.66 -6.97
C ILE A 102 -5.05 -6.24 -8.15
N PRO A 103 -6.31 -6.73 -8.26
CA PRO A 103 -7.23 -6.33 -9.32
C PRO A 103 -7.46 -4.82 -9.32
N ASP A 104 -7.58 -4.22 -10.49
CA ASP A 104 -7.72 -2.77 -10.65
C ASP A 104 -8.85 -2.18 -9.79
N ARG A 105 -9.99 -2.90 -9.68
CA ARG A 105 -11.15 -2.48 -8.88
C ARG A 105 -10.91 -2.41 -7.36
N GLU A 106 -9.88 -3.10 -6.87
CA GLU A 106 -9.53 -3.15 -5.45
C GLU A 106 -8.42 -2.14 -5.10
N ARG A 107 -7.89 -1.41 -6.11
CA ARG A 107 -6.82 -0.42 -5.94
C ARG A 107 -7.40 0.90 -5.43
N TYR A 108 -7.69 0.95 -4.14
CA TYR A 108 -8.24 2.13 -3.46
C TYR A 108 -7.32 3.37 -3.48
N TRP A 109 -6.05 3.20 -3.83
CA TRP A 109 -5.07 4.28 -3.99
C TRP A 109 -5.05 4.88 -5.41
N VAL A 110 -5.93 4.44 -6.29
CA VAL A 110 -6.13 5.06 -7.60
C VAL A 110 -7.36 5.96 -7.50
N LYS A 111 -7.14 7.27 -7.59
CA LYS A 111 -8.20 8.28 -7.42
C LYS A 111 -8.19 9.27 -8.58
N ASP A 112 -9.31 9.39 -9.27
CA ASP A 112 -9.49 10.31 -10.42
C ASP A 112 -8.35 10.26 -11.45
N GLY A 113 -7.80 9.06 -11.71
CA GLY A 113 -6.69 8.83 -12.63
C GLY A 113 -5.29 9.00 -12.03
N SER A 114 -5.18 9.49 -10.80
CA SER A 114 -3.92 9.58 -10.04
C SER A 114 -3.63 8.26 -9.34
N ASP A 115 -2.49 7.64 -9.68
CA ASP A 115 -2.04 6.38 -9.07
C ASP A 115 -0.98 6.65 -8.00
N TYR A 116 -1.44 6.78 -6.75
CA TYR A 116 -0.61 7.11 -5.60
C TYR A 116 0.43 6.02 -5.26
N TRP A 117 0.35 4.84 -5.90
CA TRP A 117 1.38 3.80 -5.79
C TRP A 117 2.77 4.28 -6.21
N LYS A 118 2.83 5.21 -7.16
CA LYS A 118 4.08 5.78 -7.69
C LYS A 118 4.86 6.59 -6.64
N LEU A 119 4.19 7.08 -5.60
CA LEU A 119 4.79 7.90 -4.54
C LEU A 119 5.74 7.14 -3.63
N ARG A 120 5.76 5.80 -3.68
CA ARG A 120 6.60 4.96 -2.83
C ARG A 120 8.11 5.12 -3.06
N PHE A 121 8.52 5.76 -4.15
CA PHE A 121 9.92 5.96 -4.54
C PHE A 121 10.48 7.32 -4.12
N LEU A 122 9.73 8.05 -3.29
CA LEU A 122 10.00 9.43 -2.93
C LEU A 122 10.88 9.54 -1.68
#